data_AF-A0A7Z9VDZ3-F1
#
_entry.id   AF-A0A7Z9VDZ3-F1
#
_cell.length_a   1.000
_cell.length_b   1.000
_cell.length_c   1.000
_cell.angle_alpha   90.00
_cell.angle_beta   90.00
_cell.angle_gamma   90.00
#
_symmetry.space_group_name_H-M   'P 1'
#
loop_
_entity.id
_entity.type
_entity.pdbx_description
1 polymer ?
#
loop_
_entity_poly.entity_id
_entity_poly.type
_entity_poly.pdbx_seq_one_letter_code
_entity_poly.pdbx_strand_id
1 'polypeptide(L)' 'MSAKKVPGYRDATREIDEILRRIDDADEIDVDALADDVERAAELLEICGDKLKAAEVRVREVSQRLEAEEDDEDK' A
#
# COMPACT_ATOMS: atom_id res chain seq x y z
N MET A 1 -1.50 -9.15 24.21
CA MET A 1 -2.15 -8.68 22.98
C MET A 1 -1.08 -8.07 22.09
N SER A 2 -0.60 -8.80 21.07
CA SER A 2 0.37 -8.25 20.11
C SER A 2 -0.34 -7.21 19.25
N ALA A 3 0.13 -5.96 19.28
CA ALA A 3 -0.29 -4.95 18.33
C ALA A 3 0.06 -5.47 16.92
N LYS A 4 -0.95 -5.81 16.12
CA LYS A 4 -0.79 -6.15 14.70
C LYS A 4 -0.12 -4.93 14.04
N LYS A 5 1.19 -5.04 13.77
CA LYS A 5 1.94 -3.96 13.12
C LYS A 5 1.36 -3.77 11.72
N VAL A 6 1.04 -2.53 11.37
CA VAL A 6 0.61 -2.19 10.01
C VAL A 6 1.77 -2.54 9.05
N PRO A 7 1.54 -3.37 8.02
CA PRO A 7 2.59 -3.78 7.09
C PRO A 7 3.18 -2.58 6.33
N GLY A 8 4.44 -2.72 5.90
CA GLY A 8 5.04 -1.81 4.93
C GLY A 8 4.39 -1.96 3.55
N TYR A 9 4.59 -1.00 2.64
CA TYR A 9 4.02 -1.08 1.28
C TYR A 9 4.40 -2.40 0.59
N ARG A 10 5.70 -2.76 0.65
CA ARG A 10 6.22 -4.01 0.04
C ARG A 10 5.67 -5.28 0.68
N ASP A 11 5.42 -5.25 1.99
CA ASP A 11 4.86 -6.40 2.68
C ASP A 11 3.37 -6.55 2.36
N ALA A 12 2.64 -5.43 2.30
CA ALA A 12 1.24 -5.42 1.91
C ALA A 12 1.04 -5.93 0.48
N THR A 13 1.87 -5.51 -0.47
CA THR A 13 1.80 -6.01 -1.85
C THR A 13 2.15 -7.49 -1.94
N ARG A 14 3.14 -7.97 -1.16
CA ARG A 14 3.48 -9.41 -1.12
C ARG A 14 2.31 -10.23 -0.58
N GLU A 15 1.66 -9.76 0.47
CA GLU A 15 0.50 -10.43 1.06
C GLU A 15 -0.70 -10.45 0.10
N ILE A 16 -0.91 -9.38 -0.68
CA ILE A 16 -1.90 -9.35 -1.76
C ILE A 16 -1.58 -10.42 -2.82
N ASP A 17 -0.32 -10.54 -3.27
CA ASP A 17 0.07 -11.57 -4.24
C ASP A 17 -0.17 -12.99 -3.70
N GLU A 18 0.05 -13.21 -2.40
CA GLU A 18 -0.23 -14.49 -1.74
C GLU A 18 -1.73 -14.77 -1.65
N ILE A 19 -2.56 -13.76 -1.39
CA ILE A 19 -4.03 -13.87 -1.42
C ILE A 19 -4.50 -14.23 -2.83
N LEU A 20 -4.00 -13.54 -3.85
CA LEU A 20 -4.39 -13.80 -5.25
C LEU A 20 -4.07 -15.25 -5.66
N ARG A 21 -2.91 -15.77 -5.27
CA ARG A 21 -2.56 -17.18 -5.51
C ARG A 21 -3.54 -18.15 -4.84
N ARG A 22 -3.94 -17.86 -3.59
CA ARG A 22 -4.93 -18.68 -2.89
C ARG A 22 -6.28 -18.66 -3.58
N ILE A 23 -6.70 -17.52 -4.12
CA ILE A 23 -7.95 -17.37 -4.86
C ILE A 23 -7.91 -18.14 -6.20
N ASP A 24 -6.76 -18.14 -6.86
CA ASP A 24 -6.57 -18.82 -8.16
C ASP A 24 -6.48 -20.36 -8.03
N ASP A 25 -6.12 -20.89 -6.86
CA ASP A 25 -6.05 -22.33 -6.57
C ASP A 25 -7.47 -22.92 -6.38
N ALA A 26 -8.23 -22.99 -7.46
CA ALA A 26 -9.70 -23.08 -7.48
C ALA A 26 -10.35 -24.47 -7.26
N ASP A 27 -9.61 -25.53 -6.93
CA ASP A 27 -10.20 -26.88 -6.87
C ASP A 27 -11.02 -27.16 -5.60
N GLU A 28 -10.74 -26.48 -4.46
CA GLU A 28 -11.46 -26.68 -3.18
C GLU A 28 -11.54 -25.40 -2.33
N ILE A 29 -11.79 -24.24 -2.94
CA ILE A 29 -11.94 -23.00 -2.16
C ILE A 29 -13.33 -22.93 -1.52
N ASP A 30 -13.35 -22.86 -0.19
CA ASP A 30 -14.53 -22.51 0.60
C ASP A 30 -14.95 -21.06 0.33
N VAL A 31 -16.24 -20.82 0.10
CA VAL A 31 -16.81 -19.50 -0.16
C VAL A 31 -16.58 -18.56 1.02
N ASP A 32 -16.60 -19.07 2.25
CA ASP A 32 -16.32 -18.28 3.45
C ASP A 32 -14.84 -17.84 3.48
N ALA A 33 -13.93 -18.74 3.11
CA ALA A 33 -12.49 -18.42 3.03
C ALA A 33 -12.19 -17.40 1.91
N LEU A 34 -12.91 -17.48 0.78
CA LEU A 34 -12.81 -16.50 -0.29
C LEU A 34 -13.25 -15.11 0.17
N ALA A 35 -14.32 -15.01 0.95
CA ALA A 35 -14.78 -13.74 1.50
C ALA A 35 -13.72 -13.12 2.42
N ASP A 36 -13.15 -13.92 3.34
CA ASP A 36 -12.08 -13.49 4.25
C ASP A 36 -10.84 -12.99 3.48
N ASP A 37 -10.43 -13.73 2.44
CA ASP A 37 -9.27 -13.37 1.61
C ASP A 37 -9.51 -12.05 0.84
N VAL A 38 -10.72 -11.84 0.31
CA VAL A 38 -11.09 -10.59 -0.38
C VAL A 38 -11.16 -9.41 0.59
N GLU A 39 -11.76 -9.58 1.77
CA GLU A 39 -11.78 -8.53 2.81
C GLU A 39 -10.35 -8.15 3.21
N ARG A 40 -9.49 -9.15 3.42
CA ARG A 40 -8.09 -8.91 3.76
C ARG A 40 -7.34 -8.17 2.64
N ALA A 41 -7.56 -8.54 1.38
CA ALA A 41 -6.97 -7.85 0.25
C ALA A 41 -7.41 -6.37 0.19
N ALA A 42 -8.70 -6.09 0.46
CA ALA A 42 -9.22 -4.74 0.50
C ALA A 42 -8.53 -3.88 1.57
N GLU A 43 -8.36 -4.40 2.79
CA GLU A 43 -7.60 -3.72 3.86
C GLU A 43 -6.17 -3.38 3.42
N LEU A 44 -5.49 -4.33 2.77
CA LEU A 44 -4.11 -4.14 2.30
C LEU A 44 -4.01 -3.09 1.19
N LEU A 45 -5.01 -3.02 0.31
CA LEU A 45 -5.11 -2.01 -0.74
C LEU A 45 -5.31 -0.62 -0.16
N GLU A 46 -6.13 -0.46 0.88
CA GLU A 46 -6.27 0.82 1.60
C GLU A 46 -4.93 1.28 2.19
N ILE A 47 -4.22 0.37 2.85
CA ILE A 47 -2.88 0.63 3.41
C ILE A 47 -1.90 1.05 2.30
N CYS A 48 -1.95 0.38 1.14
CA CYS A 48 -1.11 0.72 -0.01
C CYS A 48 -1.44 2.13 -0.53
N GLY A 49 -2.73 2.44 -0.69
CA GLY A 49 -3.21 3.73 -1.16
C GLY A 49 -2.77 4.88 -0.25
N ASP A 50 -2.88 4.72 1.06
CA ASP A 50 -2.48 5.76 2.01
C ASP A 50 -0.95 5.97 2.04
N LYS A 51 -0.17 4.90 1.89
CA LYS A 51 1.29 5.03 1.74
C LYS A 51 1.68 5.74 0.44
N LEU A 52 0.97 5.49 -0.65
CA LEU A 52 1.21 6.17 -1.93
C LEU A 52 0.89 7.67 -1.82
N LYS A 53 -0.27 8.03 -1.25
CA LYS A 53 -0.62 9.45 -0.99
C LYS A 53 0.44 10.14 -0.13
N ALA A 54 0.89 9.48 0.94
CA ALA A 54 1.94 10.03 1.81
C ALA A 54 3.29 10.15 1.10
N ALA A 55 3.60 9.27 0.14
CA ALA A 55 4.79 9.41 -0.69
C ALA A 55 4.66 10.57 -1.67
N GLU A 56 3.51 10.72 -2.33
CA GLU A 56 3.21 11.81 -3.26
C GLU A 56 3.37 13.19 -2.59
N VAL A 57 2.79 13.36 -1.39
CA VAL A 57 2.92 14.61 -0.61
C VAL A 57 4.39 14.94 -0.35
N ARG A 58 5.18 13.97 0.12
CA ARG A 58 6.61 14.18 0.39
C ARG A 58 7.41 14.54 -0.86
N VAL A 59 7.11 13.89 -1.99
CA VAL A 59 7.75 14.24 -3.27
C VAL A 59 7.43 15.68 -3.64
N ARG A 60 6.15 16.08 -3.55
CA ARG A 60 5.71 17.44 -3.83
C ARG A 60 6.38 18.48 -2.95
N GLU A 61 6.49 18.22 -1.65
CA GLU A 61 7.19 19.10 -0.70
C GLU A 61 8.68 19.27 -1.06
N VAL A 62 9.35 18.18 -1.45
CA VAL A 62 10.75 18.25 -1.90
C VAL A 62 10.88 19.03 -3.20
N SER A 63 10.00 18.79 -4.18
CA SER A 63 10.01 19.56 -5.44
C SER A 63 9.82 21.06 -5.19
N GLN A 64 8.84 21.44 -4.36
CA GLN A 64 8.59 22.85 -4.04
C GLN A 64 9.77 23.53 -3.33
N ARG A 65 10.47 22.79 -2.45
CA ARG A 65 11.66 23.30 -1.78
C ARG A 65 12.81 23.55 -2.76
N LEU A 66 13.01 22.63 -3.70
CA LEU A 66 14.05 22.78 -4.73
C LEU A 66 13.75 23.98 -5.64
N GLU A 67 12.49 24.14 -6.08
CA GLU A 67 12.05 25.31 -6.87
C GLU A 67 12.26 26.64 -6.10
N ALA A 68 11.95 26.67 -4.81
CA ALA A 68 12.14 27.86 -3.98
C ALA A 68 13.63 28.21 -3.73
N GLU A 69 14.49 27.20 -3.65
CA GLU A 69 15.94 27.39 -3.53
C GLU A 69 16.54 27.94 -4.84
N GLU A 70 16.06 27.50 -6.00
CA GLU A 70 16.48 28.03 -7.32
C GLU A 70 16.07 29.50 -7.54
N ASP A 71 14.84 29.88 -7.16
CA ASP A 71 14.32 31.26 -7.29
C ASP A 71 15.03 32.30 -6.38
N ASP A 72 15.77 31.84 -5.37
CA ASP A 72 16.56 32.69 -4.47
C ASP A 72 18.04 32.81 -4.90
N GLU A 73 18.57 31.91 -5.73
CA GLU A 73 19.94 32.03 -6.29
C GLU A 73 20.02 33.00 -7.48
N ASP A 74 18.90 33.26 -8.17
CA ASP A 74 18.81 34.20 -9.30
C ASP A 74 18.44 35.66 -8.89
N LYS A 75 18.29 35.96 -7.58
CA LYS A 75 18.11 37.32 -7.05
C LYS A 75 19.39 37.93 -6.50
#